data_AF-A0AAV4UK16-F1
#
_entry.id   AF-A0AAV4UK16-F1
#
_cell.length_a   1.000
_cell.length_b   1.000
_cell.length_c   1.000
_cell.angle_alpha   90.00
_cell.angle_beta   90.00
_cell.angle_gamma   90.00
#
_symmetry.space_group_name_H-M   'P 1'
#
loop_
_entity.id
_entity.type
_entity.pdbx_description
1 polymer ?
#
loop_
_entity_poly.entity_id
_entity_poly.type
_entity_poly.pdbx_seq_one_letter_code
_entity_poly.pdbx_strand_id
1 'polypeptide(L)'
;MFNTTNFSSLQLIVRAPMYFVIFMWSTSNFMKVTLAGSKLIDIGEKWRLLQMDIVKNSAKKKPKRSEEFQYLLLFIKDSKLDLAFTGGGMFQLNRSLILTMSSAILSYSVLAVTF
;
A
#
# COMPACT_ATOMS: atom_id res chain seq x y z
N MET A 1 -43.12 33.40 4.36
CA MET A 1 -42.14 33.00 5.38
C MET A 1 -41.62 31.63 4.97
N PHE A 2 -40.45 31.56 4.32
CA PHE A 2 -39.89 30.28 3.86
C PHE A 2 -39.45 29.48 5.10
N ASN A 3 -39.98 28.27 5.27
CA ASN A 3 -39.61 27.35 6.35
C ASN A 3 -38.12 26.98 6.19
N THR A 4 -37.26 27.70 6.91
CA THR A 4 -35.80 27.50 6.95
C THR A 4 -35.45 26.07 7.38
N THR A 5 -36.26 25.46 8.23
CA THR A 5 -36.15 24.07 8.69
C THR A 5 -36.29 23.03 7.57
N ASN A 6 -37.19 23.28 6.60
CA ASN A 6 -37.38 22.40 5.45
C ASN A 6 -36.25 22.52 4.43
N PHE A 7 -35.60 23.69 4.32
CA PHE A 7 -34.49 23.88 3.41
C PHE A 7 -33.19 23.26 3.95
N SER A 8 -32.96 23.35 5.26
CA SER A 8 -31.81 22.72 5.92
C SER A 8 -31.89 21.19 5.90
N SER A 9 -33.05 20.60 6.12
CA SER A 9 -33.23 19.14 6.04
C SER A 9 -33.07 18.63 4.62
N LEU A 10 -33.59 19.35 3.61
CA LEU A 10 -33.44 18.99 2.20
C LEU A 10 -31.98 19.09 1.73
N GLN A 11 -31.23 20.09 2.18
CA GLN A 11 -29.79 20.17 1.93
C GLN A 11 -29.02 19.02 2.58
N LEU A 12 -29.40 18.60 3.79
CA LEU A 12 -28.76 17.48 4.48
C LEU A 12 -29.03 16.14 3.78
N ILE A 13 -30.27 15.92 3.34
CA ILE A 13 -30.72 14.72 2.61
C ILE A 13 -30.02 14.59 1.26
N VAL A 14 -29.69 15.69 0.57
CA VAL A 14 -28.96 15.66 -0.71
C VAL A 14 -27.45 15.56 -0.51
N ARG A 15 -26.91 16.18 0.54
CA ARG A 15 -25.46 16.16 0.82
C ARG A 15 -24.98 14.80 1.37
N ALA A 16 -25.76 14.17 2.23
CA ALA A 16 -25.41 12.86 2.80
C ALA A 16 -25.09 11.77 1.73
N PRO A 17 -25.95 11.52 0.72
CA PRO A 17 -25.64 10.55 -0.33
C PRO A 17 -24.46 11.00 -1.20
N MET A 18 -24.29 12.31 -1.44
CA MET A 18 -23.13 12.83 -2.16
C MET A 18 -21.81 12.53 -1.42
N TYR A 19 -21.76 12.78 -0.10
CA TYR A 19 -20.61 12.45 0.73
C TYR A 19 -20.36 10.94 0.79
N PHE A 20 -21.41 10.14 0.86
CA PHE A 20 -21.30 8.68 0.82
C PHE A 20 -20.69 8.20 -0.51
N VAL A 21 -21.13 8.74 -1.65
CA VAL A 21 -20.57 8.40 -2.97
C VAL A 21 -19.09 8.80 -3.05
N ILE A 22 -18.73 10.01 -2.59
CA ILE A 22 -17.35 10.47 -2.56
C ILE A 22 -16.49 9.57 -1.67
N PHE A 23 -17.01 9.17 -0.50
CA PHE A 23 -16.31 8.27 0.42
C PHE A 23 -16.06 6.89 -0.20
N MET A 24 -17.09 6.29 -0.82
CA MET A 24 -16.97 4.99 -1.50
C MET A 24 -15.99 5.06 -2.67
N TRP A 25 -16.01 6.15 -3.44
CA TRP A 25 -15.07 6.38 -4.54
C TRP A 25 -13.63 6.49 -4.05
N SER A 26 -13.37 7.31 -3.05
CA SER A 26 -12.04 7.51 -2.46
C SER A 26 -11.49 6.21 -1.86
N THR A 27 -12.31 5.48 -1.11
CA THR A 27 -11.93 4.20 -0.50
C THR A 27 -11.60 3.14 -1.56
N SER A 28 -12.40 3.07 -2.63
CA SER A 28 -12.17 2.14 -3.74
C SER A 28 -10.84 2.42 -4.46
N ASN A 29 -10.55 3.70 -4.76
CA ASN A 29 -9.29 4.08 -5.39
C ASN A 29 -8.09 3.80 -4.47
N PHE A 30 -8.21 4.11 -3.18
CA PHE A 30 -7.18 3.81 -2.19
C PHE A 30 -6.88 2.31 -2.11
N MET A 31 -7.92 1.45 -2.08
CA MET A 31 -7.73 0.00 -2.11
C MET A 31 -7.03 -0.46 -3.39
N LYS A 32 -7.42 0.04 -4.57
CA LYS A 32 -6.79 -0.33 -5.84
C LYS A 32 -5.30 0.01 -5.86
N VAL A 33 -4.94 1.22 -5.44
CA VAL A 33 -3.54 1.68 -5.38
C VAL A 33 -2.75 0.85 -4.37
N THR A 34 -3.32 0.58 -3.19
CA THR A 34 -2.63 -0.19 -2.15
C THR A 34 -2.42 -1.66 -2.56
N LEU A 35 -3.39 -2.26 -3.24
CA LEU A 35 -3.24 -3.62 -3.79
C LEU A 35 -2.21 -3.69 -4.91
N ALA A 36 -2.19 -2.70 -5.81
CA ALA A 36 -1.19 -2.60 -6.86
C ALA A 36 0.22 -2.40 -6.29
N GLY A 37 0.36 -1.49 -5.31
CA GLY A 37 1.60 -1.27 -4.57
C GLY A 37 2.09 -2.53 -3.87
N SER A 38 1.19 -3.25 -3.18
CA SER A 38 1.53 -4.53 -2.55
C SER A 38 2.01 -5.57 -3.57
N LYS A 39 1.39 -5.68 -4.75
CA LYS A 39 1.85 -6.61 -5.79
C LYS A 39 3.24 -6.25 -6.30
N LEU A 40 3.56 -4.97 -6.43
CA LEU A 40 4.90 -4.51 -6.83
C LEU A 40 5.95 -4.90 -5.80
N ILE A 41 5.64 -4.74 -4.51
CA ILE A 41 6.51 -5.17 -3.41
C ILE A 41 6.72 -6.69 -3.47
N ASP A 42 5.64 -7.48 -3.59
CA ASP A 42 5.71 -8.95 -3.68
C ASP A 42 6.58 -9.42 -4.87
N ILE A 43 6.49 -8.74 -6.02
CA ILE A 43 7.30 -9.04 -7.21
C ILE A 43 8.76 -8.65 -6.98
N GLY A 44 9.02 -7.48 -6.38
CA GLY A 44 10.36 -7.03 -6.03
C GLY A 44 11.06 -7.99 -5.08
N GLU A 45 10.35 -8.50 -4.07
CA GLU A 45 10.89 -9.49 -3.13
C GLU A 45 11.19 -10.83 -3.81
N LYS A 46 10.31 -11.31 -4.70
CA LYS A 46 10.58 -12.51 -5.52
C LYS A 46 11.81 -12.33 -6.39
N TRP A 47 11.96 -11.16 -7.02
CA TRP A 47 13.14 -10.82 -7.81
C TRP A 47 14.41 -10.85 -6.94
N ARG A 48 14.36 -10.27 -5.74
CA ARG A 48 15.47 -10.30 -4.77
C ARG A 48 15.86 -11.72 -4.38
N LEU A 49 14.88 -12.58 -4.10
CA LEU A 49 15.12 -13.99 -3.74
C LEU A 49 15.79 -14.77 -4.88
N LEU A 50 15.30 -14.59 -6.11
CA LEU A 50 15.92 -15.20 -7.30
C LEU A 50 17.37 -14.74 -7.48
N GLN A 51 17.63 -13.45 -7.30
CA GLN A 51 18.98 -12.89 -7.38
C GLN A 51 19.90 -13.50 -6.30
N MET A 52 19.44 -13.59 -5.05
CA MET A 52 20.22 -14.21 -3.98
C MET A 52 20.53 -15.68 -4.26
N ASP A 53 19.61 -16.42 -4.87
CA ASP A 53 19.82 -17.82 -5.22
C ASP A 53 20.85 -18.00 -6.35
N ILE A 54 20.82 -17.13 -7.37
CA ILE A 54 21.84 -17.07 -8.43
C ILE A 54 23.23 -16.80 -7.82
N VAL A 55 23.32 -15.80 -6.95
CA VAL A 55 24.58 -15.45 -6.25
C VAL A 55 25.10 -16.64 -5.44
N LYS A 56 24.23 -17.30 -4.67
CA LYS A 56 24.60 -18.45 -3.83
C LYS A 56 25.06 -19.66 -4.65
N ASN A 57 24.40 -19.93 -5.77
CA ASN A 57 24.75 -21.03 -6.68
C ASN A 57 26.06 -20.75 -7.44
N SER A 58 26.30 -19.49 -7.83
CA SER A 58 27.55 -19.07 -8.47
C SER A 58 28.73 -19.06 -7.50
N ALA A 59 28.53 -18.63 -6.24
CA ALA A 59 29.57 -18.68 -5.20
C ALA A 59 30.04 -20.12 -4.91
N LYS A 60 29.10 -21.10 -4.89
CA LYS A 60 29.43 -22.52 -4.72
C LYS A 60 30.28 -23.08 -5.86
N LYS A 61 30.17 -22.54 -7.07
CA LYS A 61 30.92 -23.03 -8.25
C LYS A 61 32.37 -22.55 -8.31
N LYS A 62 32.86 -21.78 -7.32
CA LYS A 62 34.17 -21.10 -7.28
C LYS A 62 34.42 -20.26 -8.55
N PRO A 63 34.18 -18.95 -8.50
CA PRO A 63 34.32 -18.08 -9.67
C PRO A 63 35.76 -18.15 -10.21
N LYS A 64 35.89 -18.39 -11.52
CA LYS A 64 37.19 -18.56 -12.19
C LYS A 64 37.82 -17.23 -12.61
N ARG A 65 37.06 -16.14 -12.64
CA ARG A 65 37.50 -14.80 -13.08
C ARG A 65 37.13 -13.74 -12.04
N SER A 66 38.03 -12.78 -11.82
CA SER A 66 37.84 -11.70 -10.83
C SER A 66 36.72 -10.73 -11.21
N GLU A 67 36.45 -10.58 -12.51
CA GLU A 67 35.35 -9.76 -13.06
C GLU A 67 33.98 -10.29 -12.65
N GLU A 68 33.76 -11.61 -12.73
CA GLU A 68 32.52 -12.26 -12.28
C GLU A 68 32.28 -12.03 -10.79
N PHE A 69 33.35 -11.95 -9.99
CA PHE A 69 33.27 -11.67 -8.56
C PHE A 69 32.86 -10.22 -8.28
N GLN A 70 33.36 -9.26 -9.07
CA GLN A 70 32.96 -7.86 -8.98
C GLN A 70 31.48 -7.67 -9.34
N TYR A 71 31.00 -8.30 -10.40
CA TYR A 71 29.58 -8.27 -10.76
C TYR A 71 28.70 -8.92 -9.67
N LEU A 72 29.15 -10.01 -9.07
CA LEU A 72 28.44 -10.65 -7.95
C LEU A 72 28.33 -9.70 -6.74
N LEU A 73 29.41 -8.99 -6.40
CA LEU A 73 29.46 -8.01 -5.31
C LEU A 73 28.55 -6.80 -5.57
N LEU A 74 28.55 -6.29 -6.80
CA LEU A 74 27.66 -5.21 -7.21
C LEU A 74 26.19 -5.64 -7.10
N PHE A 75 25.88 -6.86 -7.54
CA PHE A 75 24.54 -7.45 -7.38
C PHE A 75 24.11 -7.63 -5.93
N ILE A 76 25.01 -8.07 -5.04
CA ILE A 76 24.73 -8.18 -3.60
C ILE A 76 24.47 -6.79 -2.99
N LYS A 77 25.17 -5.75 -3.47
CA LYS A 77 24.99 -4.38 -2.99
C LYS A 77 23.65 -3.79 -3.45
N ASP A 78 23.26 -3.99 -4.70
CA ASP A 78 22.01 -3.46 -5.26
C ASP A 78 20.77 -4.23 -4.79
N SER A 79 20.89 -5.54 -4.54
CA SER A 79 19.80 -6.36 -4.00
C SER A 79 19.41 -6.00 -2.56
N LYS A 80 20.18 -5.16 -1.84
CA LYS A 80 19.80 -4.64 -0.51
C LYS A 80 18.77 -3.51 -0.55
N LEU A 81 18.37 -3.02 -1.72
CA LEU A 81 17.34 -2.00 -1.82
C LEU A 81 15.96 -2.62 -1.53
N ASP A 82 15.47 -2.42 -0.32
CA ASP A 82 14.08 -2.72 0.03
C ASP A 82 13.17 -1.73 -0.71
N LEU A 83 12.51 -2.23 -1.76
CA LEU A 83 11.47 -1.49 -2.48
C LEU A 83 10.25 -1.34 -1.58
N ALA A 84 10.12 -0.19 -0.93
CA ALA A 84 8.95 0.19 -0.17
C ALA A 84 8.09 1.18 -0.97
N PHE A 85 6.87 0.78 -1.32
CA PHE A 85 5.89 1.70 -1.88
C PHE A 85 5.28 2.51 -0.73
N THR A 86 5.54 3.82 -0.66
CA THR A 86 5.11 4.66 0.46
C THR A 86 4.13 5.74 0.02
N GLY A 87 3.12 6.02 0.84
CA GLY A 87 2.31 7.22 0.70
C GLY A 87 3.00 8.39 1.39
N GLY A 88 3.57 9.31 0.60
CA GLY A 88 4.23 10.51 1.11
C GLY A 88 5.40 10.25 2.07
N GLY A 89 5.99 9.06 2.07
CA GLY A 89 7.06 8.65 2.98
C GLY A 89 6.63 8.29 4.41
N MET A 90 5.34 8.44 4.76
CA MET A 90 4.86 8.23 6.15
C MET A 90 4.35 6.81 6.40
N PHE A 91 3.81 6.15 5.39
CA PHE A 91 3.21 4.82 5.54
C PHE A 91 3.54 3.95 4.33
N GLN A 92 3.90 2.70 4.59
CA GLN A 92 4.06 1.70 3.54
C GLN A 92 2.67 1.23 3.08
N LEU A 93 2.42 1.35 1.79
CA LEU A 93 1.20 0.91 1.13
C LEU A 93 1.26 -0.61 0.93
N ASN A 94 0.93 -1.33 2.01
CA ASN A 94 0.85 -2.78 2.04
C ASN A 94 -0.57 -3.24 2.41
N ARG A 95 -0.85 -4.55 2.27
CA ARG A 95 -2.17 -5.11 2.64
C ARG A 95 -2.50 -4.94 4.13
N SER A 96 -1.47 -4.89 4.98
CA SER A 96 -1.64 -4.66 6.41
C SER A 96 -2.28 -3.29 6.70
N LEU A 97 -1.91 -2.26 5.94
CA LEU A 97 -2.50 -0.93 6.06
C LEU A 97 -4.01 -0.91 5.79
N ILE A 98 -4.49 -1.74 4.85
CA ILE A 98 -5.93 -1.88 4.56
C ILE A 98 -6.65 -2.46 5.79
N LEU A 99 -6.08 -3.48 6.42
CA LEU A 99 -6.61 -4.09 7.64
C LEU A 99 -6.64 -3.10 8.80
N THR A 100 -5.55 -2.34 9.00
CA THR A 100 -5.48 -1.30 10.04
C THR A 100 -6.53 -0.23 9.82
N MET A 101 -6.70 0.27 8.60
CA MET A 101 -7.73 1.26 8.29
C MET A 101 -9.15 0.70 8.48
N SER A 102 -9.39 -0.55 8.08
CA SER A 102 -10.69 -1.20 8.26
C SER A 102 -11.04 -1.36 9.74
N SER A 103 -10.06 -1.77 10.56
CA SER A 103 -10.21 -1.82 12.01
C SER A 103 -10.51 -0.45 12.59
N ALA A 104 -9.78 0.60 12.18
CA ALA A 104 -10.02 1.95 12.66
C ALA A 104 -11.41 2.45 12.30
N ILE A 105 -11.87 2.24 11.06
CA ILE A 105 -13.22 2.62 10.61
C ILE A 105 -14.28 1.94 11.49
N LEU A 106 -14.14 0.63 11.75
CA LEU A 106 -15.07 -0.09 12.62
C LEU A 106 -15.05 0.44 14.06
N SER A 107 -13.86 0.67 14.64
CA SER A 107 -13.73 1.21 15.99
C SER A 107 -14.38 2.60 16.13
N TYR A 108 -14.12 3.51 15.18
CA TYR A 108 -14.74 4.84 15.20
C TYR A 108 -16.24 4.79 14.93
N SER A 109 -16.71 3.86 14.09
CA SER A 109 -18.15 3.69 13.82
C SER A 109 -18.88 3.22 15.08
N VAL A 110 -18.31 2.26 15.83
CA VAL A 110 -18.87 1.82 17.11
C VAL A 110 -18.91 2.98 18.11
N LEU A 111 -17.83 3.75 18.24
CA LEU A 111 -17.81 4.92 19.12
C LEU A 111 -18.86 5.96 18.73
N ALA A 112 -19.03 6.24 17.44
CA ALA A 112 -20.00 7.22 16.94
C ALA A 112 -21.47 6.79 17.12
N VAL A 113 -21.74 5.48 17.23
CA VAL A 113 -23.09 4.96 17.52
C VAL A 113 -23.36 4.89 19.02
N THR A 114 -22.31 4.73 19.83
CA THR A 114 -22.43 4.57 21.29
C THR A 114 -22.49 5.92 22.02
N PHE A 115 -21.96 6.99 21.42
CA PHE A 115 -22.10 8.38 21.87
C PHE A 115 -23.33 9.05 21.26
#